data_AF-A0A6P6BJY3-F1
#
_entry.id   AF-A0A6P6BJY3-F1
#
_cell.length_a   1.000
_cell.length_b   1.000
_cell.length_c   1.000
_cell.angle_alpha   90.00
_cell.angle_beta   90.00
_cell.angle_gamma   90.00
#
_symmetry.space_group_name_H-M   'P 1'
#
loop_
_entity.id
_entity.type
_entity.pdbx_description
1 polymer ?
#
loop_
_entity_poly.entity_id
_entity_poly.type
_entity_poly.pdbx_seq_one_letter_code
_entity_poly.pdbx_strand_id
1 'polypeptide(L)'
;MARTIKSCMQSILKGVNLIMAMVGVAMILYGFWMVRVWQRDMGGSSFDDFNSTAPWFIYTFLGTGVTLCCLTCLGHTAADSANGFCLFCYMVIISVLLLVETGIAADILLNSDWEKDLPEDPTGRFHNFKEFVQSNIDIFKWIGLLIILGQGLSVLLAMALRALGPNQCSIYDSDEEFPPTRLPLINNHAQHPGYVIGDYPFTNKNEAWNTNK
;
A
#
# COMPACT_ATOMS: atom_id res chain seq x y z
N MET A 1 10.19 -1.62 23.49
CA MET A 1 10.64 -2.56 22.42
C MET A 1 9.68 -2.60 21.24
N ALA A 2 8.38 -2.90 21.42
CA ALA A 2 7.41 -2.96 20.31
C ALA A 2 7.29 -1.64 19.50
N ARG A 3 7.29 -0.48 20.16
CA ARG A 3 7.26 0.85 19.51
C ARG A 3 8.46 1.08 18.58
N THR A 4 9.65 0.72 19.05
CA THR A 4 10.91 0.81 18.28
C THR A 4 10.91 -0.12 17.07
N ILE A 5 10.39 -1.35 17.22
CA ILE A 5 10.24 -2.31 16.13
C ILE A 5 9.28 -1.77 15.07
N LYS A 6 8.13 -1.21 15.48
CA LYS A 6 7.17 -0.59 14.57
C LYS A 6 7.79 0.57 13.78
N SER A 7 8.49 1.48 14.44
CA SER A 7 9.20 2.58 13.77
C SER A 7 10.28 2.09 12.80
N CYS A 8 11.01 1.04 13.17
CA CYS A 8 12.00 0.41 12.30
C CYS A 8 11.34 -0.15 11.02
N MET A 9 10.24 -0.90 11.17
CA MET A 9 9.50 -1.48 10.06
C MET A 9 8.90 -0.41 9.13
N GLN A 10 8.35 0.67 9.70
CA GLN A 10 7.87 1.82 8.92
C GLN A 10 9.01 2.49 8.15
N SER A 11 10.18 2.66 8.77
CA SER A 11 11.36 3.26 8.12
C SER A 11 11.87 2.41 6.96
N ILE A 12 11.97 1.08 7.15
CA ILE A 12 12.38 0.16 6.09
C ILE A 12 11.38 0.19 4.93
N LEU A 13 10.08 0.15 5.22
CA LEU A 13 9.04 0.20 4.19
C LEU A 13 9.07 1.54 3.42
N LYS A 14 9.34 2.66 4.10
CA LYS A 14 9.57 3.97 3.46
C LYS A 14 10.82 3.95 2.58
N GLY A 15 11.91 3.35 3.06
CA GLY A 15 13.17 3.23 2.31
C GLY A 15 13.04 2.42 1.02
N VAL A 16 12.38 1.26 1.08
CA VAL A 16 12.12 0.42 -0.11
C VAL A 16 11.26 1.19 -1.13
N ASN A 17 10.21 1.87 -0.66
CA ASN A 17 9.34 2.68 -1.52
C ASN A 17 10.07 3.88 -2.14
N LEU A 18 11.02 4.49 -1.42
CA LEU A 18 11.84 5.61 -1.93
C LEU A 18 12.72 5.16 -3.11
N ILE A 19 13.35 4.00 -3.01
CA ILE A 19 14.15 3.44 -4.11
C ILE A 19 13.28 3.25 -5.36
N MET A 20 12.07 2.71 -5.19
CA MET A 20 11.12 2.54 -6.30
C MET A 20 10.68 3.88 -6.91
N ALA A 21 10.52 4.93 -6.11
CA ALA A 21 10.23 6.28 -6.64
C ALA A 21 11.39 6.81 -7.48
N MET A 22 12.63 6.63 -7.04
CA MET A 22 13.79 7.07 -7.81
C MET A 22 13.86 6.36 -9.16
N VAL A 23 13.57 5.05 -9.19
CA VAL A 23 13.46 4.27 -10.43
C VAL A 23 12.33 4.81 -11.31
N GLY A 24 11.14 5.06 -10.75
CA GLY A 24 10.00 5.62 -11.48
C GLY A 24 10.30 6.99 -12.10
N VAL A 25 10.93 7.90 -11.35
CA VAL A 25 11.34 9.22 -11.84
C VAL A 25 12.38 9.09 -12.95
N ALA A 26 13.37 8.20 -12.80
CA ALA A 26 14.36 7.95 -13.84
C ALA A 26 13.70 7.42 -15.14
N MET A 27 12.74 6.49 -15.01
CA MET A 27 11.96 5.99 -16.15
C MET A 27 11.15 7.11 -16.82
N ILE A 28 10.51 7.98 -16.05
CA ILE A 28 9.75 9.12 -16.61
C ILE A 28 10.66 10.07 -17.37
N LEU A 29 11.81 10.46 -16.78
CA LEU A 29 12.77 11.36 -17.42
C LEU A 29 13.33 10.75 -18.71
N TYR A 30 13.68 9.46 -18.69
CA TYR A 30 14.15 8.76 -19.88
C TYR A 30 13.03 8.60 -20.93
N GLY A 31 11.80 8.34 -20.50
CA GLY A 31 10.62 8.32 -21.37
C GLY A 31 10.38 9.66 -22.06
N PHE A 32 10.44 10.79 -21.33
CA PHE A 32 10.37 12.12 -21.93
C PHE A 32 11.49 12.37 -22.93
N TRP A 33 12.71 11.93 -22.61
CA TRP A 33 13.82 12.02 -23.55
C TRP A 33 13.53 11.22 -24.84
N MET A 34 13.03 9.98 -24.73
CA MET A 34 12.62 9.18 -25.89
C MET A 34 11.51 9.85 -26.72
N VAL A 35 10.51 10.46 -26.08
CA VAL A 35 9.46 11.24 -26.77
C VAL A 35 10.08 12.41 -27.54
N ARG A 36 11.01 13.15 -26.92
CA ARG A 36 11.66 14.30 -27.57
C ARG A 36 12.50 13.88 -28.77
N VAL A 37 13.21 12.77 -28.67
CA VAL A 37 13.98 12.20 -29.77
C VAL A 37 13.06 11.76 -30.89
N TRP A 38 12.00 11.02 -30.57
CA TRP A 38 11.01 10.57 -31.54
C TRP A 38 10.33 11.75 -32.27
N GLN A 39 9.93 12.80 -31.56
CA GLN A 39 9.38 14.03 -32.15
C GLN A 39 10.37 14.70 -33.12
N ARG A 40 11.66 14.72 -32.79
CA ARG A 40 12.69 15.30 -33.67
C ARG A 40 12.86 14.48 -34.95
N ASP A 41 12.84 13.15 -34.83
CA ASP A 41 12.99 12.24 -35.97
C ASP A 41 11.72 12.24 -36.85
N MET A 42 10.54 12.50 -36.26
CA MET A 42 9.23 12.64 -36.93
C MET A 42 8.94 14.05 -37.48
N GLY A 43 9.75 15.07 -37.19
CA GLY A 43 9.42 16.48 -37.47
C GLY A 43 9.24 16.87 -38.95
N GLY A 44 9.37 15.93 -39.88
CA GLY A 44 9.10 16.12 -41.32
C GLY A 44 7.87 15.36 -41.85
N SER A 45 7.17 14.57 -41.03
CA SER A 45 6.02 13.76 -41.46
C SER A 45 4.67 14.47 -41.24
N SER A 46 3.66 14.09 -42.02
CA SER A 46 2.30 14.65 -41.91
C SER A 46 1.54 14.10 -40.71
N PHE A 47 0.49 14.82 -40.26
CA PHE A 47 -0.30 14.47 -39.07
C PHE A 47 -0.95 13.07 -39.15
N ASP A 48 -1.28 12.57 -40.35
CA ASP A 48 -1.80 11.22 -40.56
C ASP A 48 -0.76 10.11 -40.25
N ASP A 49 0.52 10.38 -40.50
CA ASP A 49 1.63 9.46 -40.24
C ASP A 49 1.90 9.33 -38.72
N PHE A 50 1.60 10.40 -37.98
CA PHE A 50 1.76 10.49 -36.53
C PHE A 50 0.83 9.54 -35.76
N ASN A 51 -0.43 9.39 -36.22
CA ASN A 51 -1.41 8.48 -35.61
C ASN A 51 -1.17 7.02 -35.99
N SER A 52 -0.67 6.74 -37.20
CA SER A 52 -0.31 5.38 -37.62
C SER A 52 0.96 4.88 -36.93
N THR A 53 1.83 5.79 -36.49
CA THR A 53 3.13 5.49 -35.88
C THR A 53 3.12 5.69 -34.36
N ALA A 54 1.99 5.41 -33.70
CA ALA A 54 1.88 5.57 -32.25
C ALA A 54 2.95 4.70 -31.54
N PRO A 55 3.94 5.30 -30.85
CA PRO A 55 5.09 4.58 -30.31
C PRO A 55 4.70 3.89 -28.99
N TRP A 56 4.02 2.75 -29.11
CA TRP A 56 3.45 2.03 -27.97
C TRP A 56 4.51 1.78 -26.88
N PHE A 57 5.73 1.42 -27.25
CA PHE A 57 6.83 1.15 -26.31
C PHE A 57 7.20 2.39 -25.47
N ILE A 58 7.22 3.58 -26.08
CA ILE A 58 7.52 4.82 -25.36
C ILE A 58 6.43 5.12 -24.34
N TYR A 59 5.16 4.92 -24.71
CA TYR A 59 4.03 5.15 -23.81
C TYR A 59 3.94 4.12 -22.68
N THR A 60 4.21 2.84 -22.95
CA THR A 60 4.25 1.82 -21.90
C THR A 60 5.40 2.06 -20.93
N PHE A 61 6.57 2.48 -21.41
CA PHE A 61 7.71 2.83 -20.56
C PHE A 61 7.40 4.04 -19.66
N LEU A 62 6.81 5.10 -20.24
CA LEU A 62 6.40 6.29 -19.49
C LEU A 62 5.29 5.96 -18.47
N GLY A 63 4.26 5.24 -18.90
CA GLY A 63 3.13 4.83 -18.06
C GLY A 63 3.56 3.92 -16.92
N THR A 64 4.52 3.03 -17.14
CA THR A 64 5.13 2.21 -16.08
C THR A 64 5.83 3.09 -15.06
N GLY A 65 6.64 4.06 -15.49
CA GLY A 65 7.30 5.01 -14.58
C GLY A 65 6.31 5.81 -13.72
N VAL A 66 5.24 6.33 -14.32
CA VAL A 66 4.16 7.03 -13.59
C VAL A 66 3.47 6.11 -12.59
N THR A 67 3.16 4.88 -13.00
CA THR A 67 2.55 3.87 -12.12
C THR A 67 3.44 3.57 -10.91
N LEU A 68 4.76 3.39 -11.12
CA LEU A 68 5.72 3.20 -10.03
C LEU A 68 5.75 4.39 -9.06
N CYS A 69 5.70 5.63 -9.55
CA CYS A 69 5.60 6.80 -8.69
C CYS A 69 4.29 6.80 -7.86
N CYS A 70 3.15 6.48 -8.48
CA CYS A 70 1.87 6.37 -7.76
C CYS A 70 1.91 5.27 -6.69
N LEU A 71 2.51 4.11 -7.00
CA LEU A 71 2.70 3.01 -6.07
C LEU A 71 3.55 3.41 -4.87
N THR A 72 4.64 4.15 -5.10
CA THR A 72 5.45 4.70 -4.01
C THR A 72 4.66 5.65 -3.14
N CYS A 73 3.86 6.56 -3.71
CA CYS A 73 3.02 7.47 -2.92
C CYS A 73 2.06 6.69 -2.02
N LEU A 74 1.39 5.67 -2.56
CA LEU A 74 0.50 4.80 -1.78
C LEU A 74 1.25 4.04 -0.68
N GLY A 75 2.45 3.52 -0.97
CA GLY A 75 3.28 2.83 0.01
C GLY A 75 3.79 3.74 1.13
N HIS A 76 4.15 4.98 0.80
CA HIS A 76 4.55 5.98 1.79
C HIS A 76 3.37 6.38 2.68
N THR A 77 2.19 6.64 2.11
CA THR A 77 0.97 6.91 2.87
C THR A 77 0.54 5.71 3.71
N ALA A 78 0.71 4.47 3.23
CA ALA A 78 0.41 3.26 3.99
C ALA A 78 1.35 3.10 5.20
N ALA A 79 2.64 3.37 5.03
CA ALA A 79 3.61 3.33 6.11
C ALA A 79 3.34 4.42 7.16
N ASP A 80 2.94 5.62 6.72
CA ASP A 80 2.74 6.78 7.60
C ASP A 80 1.39 6.76 8.34
N SER A 81 0.31 6.43 7.63
CA SER A 81 -1.04 6.46 8.20
C SER A 81 -1.26 5.38 9.26
N ALA A 82 -0.51 4.27 9.21
CA ALA A 82 -0.75 3.07 10.02
C ALA A 82 -2.23 2.64 10.06
N ASN A 83 -3.02 3.06 9.07
CA ASN A 83 -4.44 2.79 8.98
C ASN A 83 -4.65 1.42 8.35
N GLY A 84 -5.49 0.60 8.96
CA GLY A 84 -5.74 -0.77 8.49
C GLY A 84 -6.21 -0.83 7.04
N PHE A 85 -7.03 0.13 6.60
CA PHE A 85 -7.51 0.21 5.22
C PHE A 85 -6.40 0.56 4.21
N CYS A 86 -5.56 1.56 4.50
CA CYS A 86 -4.48 1.98 3.61
C CYS A 86 -3.41 0.87 3.45
N LEU A 87 -3.06 0.21 4.56
CA LEU A 87 -2.20 -0.97 4.55
C LEU A 87 -2.84 -2.11 3.73
N PHE A 88 -4.14 -2.35 3.87
CA PHE A 88 -4.83 -3.39 3.10
C PHE A 88 -4.84 -3.10 1.59
N CYS A 89 -5.16 -1.88 1.18
CA CYS A 89 -5.10 -1.48 -0.23
C CYS A 89 -3.69 -1.65 -0.79
N TYR A 90 -2.67 -1.19 -0.07
CA TYR A 90 -1.27 -1.37 -0.46
C TYR A 90 -0.90 -2.85 -0.63
N MET A 91 -1.28 -3.69 0.33
CA MET A 91 -1.04 -5.14 0.28
C MET A 91 -1.67 -5.82 -0.94
N VAL A 92 -2.94 -5.48 -1.24
CA VAL A 92 -3.65 -6.02 -2.41
C VAL A 92 -2.95 -5.59 -3.69
N ILE A 93 -2.58 -4.31 -3.80
CA ILE A 93 -1.89 -3.79 -4.98
C ILE A 93 -0.55 -4.50 -5.20
N ILE A 94 0.32 -4.59 -4.18
CA ILE A 94 1.62 -5.28 -4.31
C ILE A 94 1.43 -6.77 -4.62
N SER A 95 0.41 -7.42 -4.06
CA SER A 95 0.12 -8.83 -4.35
C SER A 95 -0.34 -9.03 -5.79
N VAL A 96 -1.19 -8.14 -6.32
CA VAL A 96 -1.58 -8.16 -7.73
C VAL A 96 -0.38 -7.93 -8.64
N LEU A 97 0.53 -7.01 -8.29
CA LEU A 97 1.77 -6.80 -9.05
C LEU A 97 2.66 -8.04 -9.06
N LEU A 98 2.84 -8.69 -7.92
CA LEU A 98 3.62 -9.93 -7.82
C LEU A 98 3.02 -11.05 -8.67
N LEU A 99 1.68 -11.16 -8.70
CA LEU A 99 0.98 -12.12 -9.56
C LEU A 99 1.15 -11.79 -11.04
N VAL A 100 1.04 -10.52 -11.43
CA VAL A 100 1.26 -10.08 -12.81
C VAL A 100 2.71 -10.33 -13.24
N GLU A 101 3.69 -9.98 -12.41
CA GLU A 101 5.12 -10.23 -12.70
C GLU A 101 5.42 -11.73 -12.84
N THR A 102 4.92 -12.55 -11.92
CA THR A 102 5.09 -14.01 -11.98
C THR A 102 4.38 -14.59 -13.19
N GLY A 103 3.19 -14.08 -13.53
CA GLY A 103 2.43 -14.47 -14.72
C GLY A 103 3.18 -14.15 -16.01
N ILE A 104 3.69 -12.93 -16.16
CA ILE A 104 4.50 -12.52 -17.32
C ILE A 104 5.79 -13.34 -17.40
N ALA A 105 6.48 -13.55 -16.27
CA ALA A 105 7.71 -14.35 -16.24
C ALA A 105 7.45 -15.82 -16.62
N ALA A 106 6.32 -16.38 -16.17
CA ALA A 106 5.90 -17.73 -16.54
C ALA A 106 5.52 -17.81 -18.03
N ASP A 107 4.84 -16.78 -18.56
CA ASP A 107 4.49 -16.70 -19.98
C ASP A 107 5.74 -16.64 -20.86
N ILE A 108 6.68 -15.73 -20.56
CA ILE A 108 7.97 -15.64 -21.28
C ILE A 108 8.76 -16.95 -21.22
N LEU A 109 8.66 -17.70 -20.11
CA LEU A 109 9.38 -18.96 -19.93
C LEU A 109 8.72 -20.14 -20.66
N LEU A 110 7.39 -20.17 -20.71
CA LEU A 110 6.61 -21.28 -21.27
C LEU A 110 6.29 -21.08 -22.76
N ASN A 111 6.12 -19.83 -23.18
CA ASN A 111 5.79 -19.44 -24.54
C ASN A 111 7.07 -19.05 -25.29
N SER A 112 7.61 -19.95 -26.12
CA SER A 112 8.78 -19.65 -26.95
C SER A 112 8.52 -18.56 -27.99
N ASP A 113 7.25 -18.26 -28.27
CA ASP A 113 6.80 -17.32 -29.30
C ASP A 113 6.21 -16.02 -28.72
N TRP A 114 6.38 -15.75 -27.42
CA TRP A 114 5.82 -14.58 -26.70
C TRP A 114 6.10 -13.23 -27.40
N GLU A 115 7.21 -13.14 -28.11
CA GLU A 115 7.59 -11.93 -28.83
C GLU A 115 6.63 -11.60 -29.98
N LYS A 116 5.99 -12.61 -30.59
CA LYS A 116 5.02 -12.42 -31.67
C LYS A 116 3.70 -11.81 -31.20
N ASP A 117 3.44 -11.86 -29.89
CA ASP A 117 2.22 -11.30 -29.29
C ASP A 117 2.33 -9.78 -29.06
N LEU A 118 3.54 -9.22 -29.19
CA LEU A 118 3.77 -7.78 -29.08
C LEU A 118 3.44 -7.06 -30.40
N PRO A 119 2.83 -5.85 -30.33
CA PRO A 119 2.65 -5.04 -31.52
C PRO A 119 4.00 -4.58 -32.06
N GLU A 120 4.09 -4.44 -33.39
CA GLU A 120 5.29 -3.94 -34.05
C GLU A 120 5.66 -2.54 -33.52
N ASP A 121 6.92 -2.33 -33.15
CA ASP A 121 7.42 -1.02 -32.73
C ASP A 121 8.06 -0.27 -33.90
N PRO A 122 7.38 0.74 -34.48
CA PRO A 122 7.93 1.47 -35.61
C PRO A 122 9.13 2.36 -35.24
N THR A 123 9.40 2.59 -33.95
CA THR A 123 10.52 3.42 -33.51
C THR A 123 11.85 2.67 -33.44
N GLY A 124 11.82 1.33 -33.48
CA GLY A 124 12.98 0.47 -33.24
C GLY A 124 13.58 0.60 -31.84
N ARG A 125 12.97 1.35 -30.92
CA ARG A 125 13.47 1.57 -29.56
C ARG A 125 13.32 0.31 -28.72
N PHE A 126 12.23 -0.42 -28.92
CA PHE A 126 12.02 -1.72 -28.29
C PHE A 126 13.12 -2.71 -28.68
N HIS A 127 13.50 -2.75 -29.96
CA HIS A 127 14.57 -3.62 -30.44
C HIS A 127 15.91 -3.31 -29.75
N ASN A 128 16.31 -2.04 -29.71
CA ASN A 128 17.52 -1.61 -28.99
C ASN A 128 17.48 -1.94 -27.50
N PHE A 129 16.32 -1.77 -26.85
CA PHE A 129 16.13 -2.14 -25.44
C PHE A 129 16.27 -3.65 -25.24
N LYS A 130 15.68 -4.46 -26.12
CA LYS A 130 15.80 -5.92 -26.08
C LYS A 130 17.24 -6.38 -26.21
N GLU A 131 17.99 -5.83 -27.17
CA GLU A 131 19.43 -6.13 -27.31
C GLU A 131 20.23 -5.77 -26.05
N PHE A 132 19.91 -4.63 -25.43
CA PHE A 132 20.52 -4.22 -24.16
C PHE A 132 20.21 -5.21 -23.02
N VAL A 133 18.95 -5.66 -22.90
CA VAL A 133 18.54 -6.65 -21.89
C VAL A 133 19.23 -7.99 -22.13
N GLN A 134 19.28 -8.45 -23.38
CA GLN A 134 19.93 -9.72 -23.74
C GLN A 134 21.43 -9.68 -23.47
N SER A 135 22.08 -8.56 -23.77
CA SER A 135 23.52 -8.36 -23.51
C SER A 135 23.86 -8.33 -22.02
N ASN A 136 22.88 -8.05 -21.16
CA ASN A 136 23.06 -7.88 -19.71
C ASN A 136 22.15 -8.81 -18.89
N ILE A 137 21.80 -9.97 -19.44
CA ILE A 137 20.74 -10.82 -18.88
C ILE A 137 21.00 -11.25 -17.43
N ASP A 138 22.27 -11.48 -17.06
CA ASP A 138 22.64 -11.83 -15.69
C ASP A 138 22.27 -10.73 -14.69
N ILE A 139 22.53 -9.47 -15.06
CA ILE A 139 22.17 -8.30 -14.24
C ILE A 139 20.64 -8.21 -14.14
N PHE A 140 19.92 -8.38 -15.25
CA PHE A 140 18.45 -8.35 -15.25
C PHE A 140 17.81 -9.47 -14.43
N LYS A 141 18.42 -10.67 -14.38
CA LYS A 141 17.97 -11.76 -13.50
C LYS A 141 18.13 -11.39 -12.02
N TRP A 142 19.26 -10.78 -11.64
CA TRP A 142 19.45 -10.29 -10.28
C TRP A 142 18.47 -9.16 -9.93
N ILE A 143 18.24 -8.23 -10.87
CA ILE A 143 17.24 -7.17 -10.70
C ILE A 143 15.84 -7.77 -10.49
N GLY A 144 15.42 -8.72 -11.33
CA GLY A 144 14.13 -9.40 -11.19
C GLY A 144 13.99 -10.13 -9.85
N LEU A 145 15.03 -10.84 -9.41
CA LEU A 145 15.03 -11.49 -8.11
C LEU A 145 14.88 -10.48 -6.95
N LEU A 146 15.60 -9.35 -7.03
CA LEU A 146 15.52 -8.28 -6.03
C LEU A 146 14.12 -7.62 -6.00
N ILE A 147 13.47 -7.46 -7.15
CA ILE A 147 12.10 -6.92 -7.23
C ILE A 147 11.12 -7.87 -6.53
N ILE A 148 11.12 -9.15 -6.87
CA ILE A 148 10.23 -10.15 -6.27
C ILE A 148 10.47 -10.24 -4.74
N LEU A 149 11.73 -10.24 -4.31
CA LEU A 149 12.10 -10.26 -2.90
C LEU A 149 11.63 -8.97 -2.19
N GLY A 150 11.82 -7.81 -2.80
CA GLY A 150 11.42 -6.51 -2.27
C GLY A 150 9.90 -6.37 -2.13
N GLN A 151 9.15 -6.86 -3.11
CA GLN A 151 7.68 -6.92 -3.05
C GLN A 151 7.20 -7.88 -1.96
N GLY A 152 7.77 -9.09 -1.89
CA GLY A 152 7.46 -10.07 -0.86
C GLY A 152 7.76 -9.52 0.55
N LEU A 153 8.92 -8.89 0.74
CA LEU A 153 9.28 -8.24 1.99
C LEU A 153 8.33 -7.08 2.34
N SER A 154 7.92 -6.29 1.35
CA SER A 154 6.96 -5.20 1.53
C SER A 154 5.60 -5.71 2.02
N VAL A 155 5.13 -6.83 1.47
CA VAL A 155 3.90 -7.50 1.91
C VAL A 155 4.05 -8.02 3.35
N LEU A 156 5.16 -8.67 3.68
CA LEU A 156 5.43 -9.15 5.03
C LEU A 156 5.50 -8.01 6.06
N LEU A 157 6.20 -6.92 5.73
CA LEU A 157 6.31 -5.74 6.59
C LEU A 157 4.96 -5.07 6.81
N ALA A 158 4.16 -4.88 5.75
CA ALA A 158 2.83 -4.29 5.88
C ALA A 158 1.86 -5.21 6.64
N MET A 159 1.96 -6.54 6.48
CA MET A 159 1.20 -7.51 7.27
C MET A 159 1.56 -7.44 8.76
N ALA A 160 2.84 -7.41 9.08
CA ALA A 160 3.30 -7.34 10.46
C ALA A 160 3.00 -5.97 11.11
N LEU A 161 3.10 -4.86 10.36
CA LEU A 161 2.63 -3.54 10.80
C LEU A 161 1.13 -3.53 11.10
N ARG A 162 0.32 -4.24 10.29
CA ARG A 162 -1.11 -4.41 10.54
C ARG A 162 -1.37 -5.28 11.78
N ALA A 163 -0.59 -6.33 12.00
CA ALA A 163 -0.71 -7.22 13.15
C ALA A 163 -0.33 -6.52 14.48
N LEU A 164 0.64 -5.60 14.44
CA LEU A 164 1.07 -4.74 15.56
C LEU A 164 0.09 -3.58 15.84
N GLY A 165 -1.22 -3.82 15.69
CA GLY A 165 -2.26 -2.80 15.62
C GLY A 165 -2.29 -1.75 16.77
N PRO A 166 -3.11 -0.69 16.63
CA PRO A 166 -3.17 0.44 17.58
C PRO A 166 -3.43 0.04 19.04
N ASN A 167 -4.10 -1.09 19.25
CA ASN A 167 -4.64 -1.49 20.54
C ASN A 167 -3.61 -2.08 21.53
N GLN A 168 -2.38 -2.39 21.09
CA GLN A 168 -1.36 -2.89 22.03
C GLN A 168 -0.56 -1.78 22.72
N CYS A 169 -0.55 -0.55 22.19
CA CYS A 169 0.33 0.51 22.70
C CYS A 169 -0.40 1.73 23.29
N SER A 170 -1.72 1.85 23.09
CA SER A 170 -2.49 2.98 23.65
C SER A 170 -2.73 2.89 25.16
N ILE A 171 -2.56 1.72 25.79
CA ILE A 171 -2.86 1.51 27.22
C ILE A 171 -1.63 1.77 28.12
N TYR A 172 -0.42 1.84 27.56
CA TYR A 172 0.82 1.87 28.36
C TYR A 172 1.65 3.16 28.26
N ASP A 173 1.18 4.18 27.52
CA ASP A 173 1.99 5.38 27.23
C ASP A 173 1.14 6.67 27.29
N SER A 174 0.25 6.75 28.29
CA SER A 174 -0.66 7.89 28.51
C SER A 174 -0.23 8.75 29.70
N ASP A 175 1.03 9.19 29.72
CA ASP A 175 1.50 10.25 30.64
C ASP A 175 1.83 11.57 29.91
N GLU A 176 1.53 11.70 28.61
CA GLU A 176 1.68 12.97 27.89
C GLU A 176 0.32 13.59 27.56
N GLU A 177 0.02 14.62 28.33
CA GLU A 177 -1.18 15.45 28.38
C GLU A 177 -1.48 16.15 27.03
N PHE A 178 -2.36 15.55 26.23
CA PHE A 178 -3.14 16.26 25.20
C PHE A 178 -4.60 15.78 25.28
N PRO A 179 -5.58 16.66 25.53
CA PRO A 179 -6.97 16.23 25.69
C PRO A 179 -7.52 15.71 24.35
N PRO A 180 -8.17 14.52 24.33
CA PRO A 180 -8.72 13.96 23.11
C PRO A 180 -10.03 14.68 22.74
N THR A 181 -9.99 15.58 21.76
CA THR A 181 -11.19 16.20 21.17
C THR A 181 -11.88 15.24 20.21
N ARG A 182 -12.43 14.12 20.69
CA ARG A 182 -13.44 13.31 19.98
C ARG A 182 -14.31 12.53 20.98
N LEU A 183 -15.34 13.19 21.50
CA LEU A 183 -16.45 12.53 22.20
C LEU A 183 -17.18 11.57 21.23
N PRO A 184 -17.50 10.33 21.62
CA PRO A 184 -18.47 9.51 20.92
C PRO A 184 -19.89 10.02 21.25
N LEU A 185 -20.59 10.55 20.24
CA LEU A 185 -21.95 11.12 20.32
C LEU A 185 -23.08 10.08 20.51
N ILE A 186 -22.77 8.84 20.87
CA ILE A 186 -23.76 7.78 21.11
C ILE A 186 -23.42 7.09 22.43
N ASN A 187 -23.94 7.66 23.51
CA ASN A 187 -24.10 6.99 24.79
C ASN A 187 -25.56 6.55 24.88
N ASN A 188 -25.88 5.34 24.41
CA ASN A 188 -27.15 4.68 24.76
C ASN A 188 -26.91 3.80 25.98
N HIS A 189 -26.59 4.42 27.12
CA HIS A 189 -26.95 3.83 28.40
C HIS A 189 -28.42 4.14 28.64
N ALA A 190 -29.28 3.21 28.23
CA ALA A 190 -30.62 3.12 28.75
C ALA A 190 -30.53 3.03 30.27
N GLN A 191 -30.89 4.13 30.95
CA GLN A 191 -31.16 4.12 32.37
C GLN A 191 -32.29 3.12 32.62
N HIS A 192 -31.97 1.97 33.24
CA HIS A 192 -32.96 1.15 33.88
C HIS A 192 -33.59 1.96 35.04
N PRO A 193 -34.92 2.14 35.11
CA PRO A 193 -35.53 2.65 36.33
C PRO A 193 -35.38 1.58 37.42
N GLY A 194 -34.73 1.97 38.52
CA GLY A 194 -34.54 1.12 39.69
C GLY A 194 -35.89 0.71 40.28
N TYR A 195 -36.14 -0.59 40.28
CA TYR A 195 -37.20 -1.22 41.07
C TYR A 195 -36.85 -1.02 42.55
N VAL A 196 -37.52 -0.07 43.19
CA VAL A 196 -37.45 0.14 44.65
C VAL A 196 -38.18 -1.03 45.30
N ILE A 197 -37.40 -1.96 45.86
CA ILE A 197 -37.86 -2.89 46.88
C ILE A 197 -38.29 -2.03 48.08
N GLY A 198 -39.60 -2.01 48.34
CA GLY A 198 -40.18 -1.37 49.50
C GLY A 198 -39.89 -2.21 50.74
N ASP A 199 -38.86 -1.82 51.49
CA ASP A 199 -38.67 -2.30 52.85
C ASP A 199 -39.72 -1.63 53.75
N TYR A 200 -40.69 -2.42 54.20
CA TYR A 200 -41.66 -2.02 55.24
C TYR A 200 -40.94 -1.88 56.58
N PRO A 201 -41.00 -0.73 57.27
CA PRO A 201 -40.61 -0.66 58.67
C PRO A 201 -41.81 -1.07 59.53
N PHE A 202 -41.93 -2.37 59.84
CA PHE A 202 -42.86 -2.79 60.88
C PHE A 202 -42.38 -2.31 62.23
N THR A 203 -43.22 -1.47 62.81
CA THR A 203 -43.03 -0.74 64.05
C THR A 203 -43.08 -1.71 65.23
N ASN A 204 -41.98 -1.79 65.98
CA ASN A 204 -41.94 -2.43 67.29
C ASN A 204 -42.70 -1.54 68.29
N LYS A 205 -43.89 -1.96 68.71
CA LYS A 205 -44.59 -1.40 69.86
C LYS A 205 -45.66 -2.37 70.37
N ASN A 206 -45.59 -2.64 71.67
CA ASN A 206 -46.65 -3.10 72.58
C ASN A 206 -46.57 -4.56 73.05
N GLU A 207 -45.75 -4.84 74.07
CA GLU A 207 -46.18 -5.68 75.20
C GLU A 207 -45.55 -5.16 76.51
N ALA A 208 -46.24 -4.22 77.14
CA ALA A 208 -46.02 -3.85 78.54
C ALA A 208 -47.33 -3.23 79.09
N TRP A 209 -48.31 -4.08 79.39
CA TRP A 209 -49.42 -3.72 80.29
C TRP A 209 -49.45 -4.72 81.46
N ASN A 210 -49.16 -4.16 82.63
CA ASN A 210 -49.15 -4.79 83.93
C ASN A 210 -50.60 -4.83 84.45
N THR A 211 -51.09 -5.98 84.94
CA THR A 211 -52.21 -6.00 85.91
C THR A 211 -52.02 -7.12 86.93
N ASN A 212 -52.03 -6.70 88.20
CA ASN A 212 -52.09 -7.51 89.41
C ASN A 212 -53.22 -8.56 89.37
N LYS A 213 -52.93 -9.77 89.85
CA LYS A 213 -53.66 -10.42 90.95
C LYS A 213 -52.83 -11.52 91.59
#